data_AF-A0A9W4WHR5-F1
#
_entry.id   AF-A0A9W4WHR5-F1
#
_cell.length_a   1.000
_cell.length_b   1.000
_cell.length_c   1.000
_cell.angle_alpha   90.00
_cell.angle_beta   90.00
_cell.angle_gamma   90.00
#
_symmetry.space_group_name_H-M   'P 1'
#
loop_
_entity.id
_entity.type
_entity.pdbx_description
1 polymer ?
#
loop_
_entity_poly.entity_id
_entity_poly.type
_entity_poly.pdbx_seq_one_letter_code
_entity_poly.pdbx_strand_id
1 'polypeptide(L)'
;MSPAEIEKAVNQDIFETKFSRRKKYSREFNLDQKTKQAFGKFIKAARKKKEATGEHSQIIICGSEDQNYTPQDIKHAYQIVQADLFNAIVKAPEGSSLRLGNLGKFTKKEQRLKSALFKTKSGNQSTFVYYRINFKPFSKLKTALSEQIIKQYRLK
;
A
#
# COMPACT_ATOMS: atom_id res chain seq x y z
N MET A 1 -6.84 41.62 21.89
CA MET A 1 -7.42 40.48 21.15
C MET A 1 -8.03 39.54 22.17
N SER A 2 -9.30 39.19 22.00
CA SER A 2 -10.01 38.28 22.89
C SER A 2 -9.58 36.83 22.62
N PRO A 3 -9.66 35.92 23.59
CA PRO A 3 -9.35 34.50 23.39
C PRO A 3 -10.12 33.86 22.21
N ALA A 4 -11.34 34.34 21.95
CA ALA A 4 -12.18 33.88 20.84
C ALA A 4 -11.67 34.31 19.45
N GLU A 5 -10.93 35.42 19.36
CA GLU A 5 -10.32 35.89 18.11
C GLU A 5 -9.06 35.08 17.76
N ILE A 6 -8.31 34.63 18.79
CA ILE A 6 -7.14 33.77 18.62
C ILE A 6 -7.56 32.37 18.15
N GLU A 7 -8.64 31.83 18.70
CA GLU A 7 -9.16 30.51 18.33
C GLU A 7 -9.74 30.48 16.91
N LYS A 8 -10.33 31.59 16.43
CA LYS A 8 -10.75 31.73 15.03
C LYS A 8 -9.55 31.82 14.09
N ALA A 9 -8.53 32.62 14.42
CA ALA A 9 -7.33 32.77 13.58
C ALA A 9 -6.56 31.44 13.42
N VAL A 10 -6.39 30.69 14.52
CA VAL A 10 -5.71 29.38 14.48
C VAL A 10 -6.48 28.37 13.65
N ASN A 11 -7.81 28.35 13.72
CA ASN A 11 -8.62 27.42 12.94
C ASN A 11 -8.69 27.77 11.44
N GLN A 12 -8.62 29.06 11.09
CA GLN A 12 -8.58 29.51 9.70
C GLN A 12 -7.24 29.18 9.04
N ASP A 13 -6.13 29.38 9.74
CA ASP A 13 -4.78 28.98 9.28
C ASP A 13 -4.66 27.46 9.09
N ILE A 14 -5.23 26.66 9.99
CA ILE A 14 -5.22 25.19 9.86
C ILE A 14 -6.02 24.73 8.64
N PHE A 15 -7.10 25.45 8.27
CA PHE A 15 -7.93 25.10 7.13
C PHE A 15 -7.25 25.46 5.79
N GLU A 16 -6.63 26.63 5.69
CA GLU A 16 -5.88 27.04 4.48
C GLU A 16 -4.60 26.21 4.27
N THR A 17 -3.91 25.84 5.35
CA THR A 17 -2.73 24.97 5.29
C THR A 17 -3.07 23.55 4.78
N LYS A 18 -4.30 23.06 5.06
CA LYS A 18 -4.77 21.74 4.60
C LYS A 18 -5.32 21.72 3.17
N PHE A 19 -5.76 22.86 2.63
CA PHE A 19 -6.31 22.92 1.26
C PHE A 19 -5.28 23.31 0.18
N SER A 20 -4.19 23.98 0.51
CA SER A 20 -3.16 24.41 -0.47
C SER A 20 -2.14 23.34 -0.90
N ARG A 21 -2.23 22.09 -0.43
CA ARG A 21 -1.29 21.00 -0.80
C ARG A 21 -1.84 19.96 -1.78
N ARG A 22 -2.93 20.25 -2.51
CA ARG A 22 -3.27 19.54 -3.76
C ARG A 22 -2.47 20.10 -4.94
N LYS A 23 -1.14 20.06 -4.85
CA LYS A 23 -0.29 20.22 -6.04
C LYS A 23 -0.04 18.84 -6.64
N LYS A 24 -0.45 18.66 -7.90
CA LYS A 24 -0.04 17.58 -8.79
C LYS A 24 1.47 17.40 -8.69
N TYR A 25 1.94 16.24 -8.25
CA TYR A 25 3.34 15.85 -8.37
C TYR A 25 3.44 14.50 -9.07
N SER A 26 3.61 14.57 -10.38
CA SER A 26 4.45 13.64 -11.12
C SER A 26 5.89 13.97 -10.72
N ARG A 27 6.58 13.07 -10.02
CA ARG A 27 8.02 13.21 -9.76
C ARG A 27 8.71 11.98 -10.34
N GLU A 28 9.58 12.24 -11.31
CA GLU A 28 10.41 11.24 -11.97
C GLU A 28 11.40 10.62 -10.98
N PHE A 29 11.45 9.29 -10.97
CA PHE A 29 12.34 8.51 -10.12
C PHE A 29 13.74 8.46 -10.72
N ASN A 30 14.76 8.76 -9.91
CA ASN A 30 16.14 8.44 -10.25
C ASN A 30 16.43 6.96 -9.95
N LEU A 31 16.06 6.09 -10.89
CA LEU A 31 16.58 4.72 -10.94
C LEU A 31 18.07 4.73 -11.36
N ASP A 32 18.84 3.78 -10.84
CA ASP A 32 20.20 3.48 -11.32
C ASP A 32 20.17 3.12 -12.82
N GLN A 33 21.23 3.42 -13.58
CA GLN A 33 21.25 3.26 -15.04
C GLN A 33 20.96 1.81 -15.47
N LYS A 34 21.44 0.83 -14.70
CA LYS A 34 21.20 -0.59 -14.96
C LYS A 34 19.73 -0.96 -14.75
N THR A 35 19.11 -0.41 -13.71
CA THR A 35 17.68 -0.55 -13.44
C THR A 35 16.84 0.19 -14.49
N LYS A 36 17.25 1.38 -14.94
CA LYS A 36 16.60 2.14 -16.03
C LYS A 36 16.63 1.37 -17.35
N GLN A 37 17.73 0.69 -17.67
CA GLN A 37 17.83 -0.15 -18.87
C GLN A 37 16.97 -1.41 -18.78
N ALA A 38 17.01 -2.13 -17.65
CA ALA A 38 16.18 -3.31 -17.45
C ALA A 38 14.68 -2.97 -17.48
N PHE A 39 14.30 -1.90 -16.79
CA PHE A 39 12.93 -1.37 -16.78
C PHE A 39 12.53 -0.82 -18.16
N GLY A 40 13.43 -0.16 -18.87
CA GLY A 40 13.20 0.33 -20.24
C GLY A 40 12.93 -0.78 -21.24
N LYS A 41 13.65 -1.90 -21.15
CA LYS A 41 13.39 -3.10 -21.97
C LYS A 41 12.04 -3.74 -21.62
N PHE A 42 11.73 -3.85 -20.33
CA PHE A 42 10.45 -4.37 -19.84
C PHE A 42 9.24 -3.52 -20.29
N ILE A 43 9.34 -2.19 -20.16
CA ILE A 43 8.29 -1.25 -20.57
C ILE A 43 8.07 -1.27 -22.08
N LYS A 44 9.15 -1.36 -22.89
CA LYS A 44 9.03 -1.47 -24.36
C LYS A 44 8.34 -2.78 -24.78
N ALA A 45 8.68 -3.90 -24.16
CA ALA A 45 8.02 -5.18 -24.41
C ALA A 45 6.53 -5.16 -24.01
N ALA A 46 6.21 -4.54 -22.87
CA ALA A 46 4.83 -4.37 -22.40
C ALA A 46 4.02 -3.42 -23.29
N ARG A 47 4.62 -2.33 -23.81
CA ARG A 47 3.97 -1.40 -24.75
C ARG A 47 3.67 -2.03 -26.11
N LYS A 48 4.61 -2.79 -26.67
CA LYS A 48 4.39 -3.51 -27.93
C LYS A 48 3.27 -4.57 -27.81
N LYS A 49 3.07 -5.12 -26.61
CA LYS A 49 1.91 -5.98 -26.29
C LYS A 49 0.61 -5.18 -26.12
N LYS A 50 0.68 -3.97 -25.56
CA LYS A 50 -0.47 -3.06 -25.34
C LYS A 50 -1.08 -2.50 -26.63
N GLU A 51 -0.24 -2.19 -27.63
CA GLU A 51 -0.71 -1.75 -28.96
C GLU A 51 -1.44 -2.86 -29.71
N ALA A 52 -1.18 -4.14 -29.36
CA ALA A 52 -1.89 -5.28 -29.93
C ALA A 52 -3.20 -5.63 -29.21
N THR A 53 -3.43 -5.16 -27.97
CA THR A 53 -4.56 -5.62 -27.14
C THR A 53 -5.42 -4.54 -26.47
N GLY A 54 -5.10 -3.25 -26.59
CA GLY A 54 -6.05 -2.18 -26.28
C GLY A 54 -6.51 -2.04 -24.82
N GLU A 55 -5.79 -2.57 -23.82
CA GLU A 55 -6.24 -2.53 -22.41
C GLU A 55 -5.38 -1.66 -21.47
N HIS A 56 -6.09 -0.95 -20.56
CA HIS A 56 -5.54 -0.07 -19.53
C HIS A 56 -4.81 -0.85 -18.40
N SER A 57 -3.80 -0.20 -17.84
CA SER A 57 -2.79 -0.72 -16.90
C SER A 57 -3.33 -1.37 -15.62
N GLN A 58 -3.09 -2.67 -15.47
CA GLN A 58 -2.96 -3.39 -14.20
C GLN A 58 -1.55 -3.97 -14.10
N ILE A 59 -0.93 -3.93 -12.92
CA ILE A 59 0.27 -4.74 -12.63
C ILE A 59 -0.24 -6.18 -12.47
N ILE A 60 -0.26 -6.92 -13.57
CA ILE A 60 -0.53 -8.36 -13.60
C ILE A 60 0.83 -9.05 -13.45
N ILE A 61 1.14 -9.50 -12.24
CA ILE A 61 2.16 -10.54 -12.03
C ILE A 61 1.39 -11.82 -11.71
N CYS A 62 0.85 -12.42 -12.75
CA CYS A 62 0.53 -13.85 -12.77
C CYS A 62 1.07 -14.34 -14.11
N GLY A 63 2.01 -15.28 -14.05
CA GLY A 63 2.59 -15.90 -15.23
C GLY A 63 1.47 -16.46 -16.10
N SER A 64 1.42 -16.01 -17.35
CA SER A 64 0.85 -16.81 -18.43
C SER A 64 1.61 -18.13 -18.46
N GLU A 65 0.89 -19.24 -18.65
CA GLU A 65 1.43 -20.61 -18.77
C GLU A 65 2.50 -20.75 -19.88
N ASP A 66 2.69 -19.72 -20.71
CA ASP A 66 3.66 -19.64 -21.81
C ASP A 66 5.04 -19.02 -21.46
N GLN A 67 5.33 -18.79 -20.17
CA GLN A 67 6.60 -18.18 -19.77
C GLN A 67 7.38 -19.13 -18.84
N ASN A 68 8.48 -19.69 -19.35
CA ASN A 68 9.44 -20.50 -18.60
C ASN A 68 10.18 -19.63 -17.56
N TYR A 69 9.53 -19.27 -16.46
CA TYR A 69 10.16 -18.60 -15.33
C TYR A 69 10.90 -19.61 -14.47
N THR A 70 12.16 -19.31 -14.11
CA THR A 70 12.87 -20.14 -13.15
C THR A 70 12.31 -19.94 -11.74
N PRO A 71 12.48 -20.90 -10.82
CA PRO A 71 12.10 -20.71 -9.42
C PRO A 71 12.77 -19.48 -8.77
N GLN A 72 13.96 -19.11 -9.25
CA GLN A 72 14.68 -17.92 -8.79
C GLN A 72 13.99 -16.64 -9.25
N ASP A 73 13.51 -16.57 -10.49
CA ASP A 73 12.76 -15.43 -11.02
C ASP A 73 11.47 -15.20 -10.24
N ILE A 74 10.75 -16.28 -9.94
CA ILE A 74 9.52 -16.24 -9.14
C ILE A 74 9.82 -15.69 -7.74
N LYS A 75 10.84 -16.22 -7.07
CA LYS A 75 11.26 -15.74 -5.75
C LYS A 75 11.60 -14.25 -5.77
N HIS A 76 12.33 -13.81 -6.80
CA HIS A 76 12.71 -12.41 -6.93
C HIS A 76 11.49 -11.50 -7.16
N ALA A 77 10.54 -11.93 -7.99
CA ALA A 77 9.29 -11.19 -8.21
C ALA A 77 8.50 -11.02 -6.91
N TYR A 78 8.40 -12.07 -6.07
CA TYR A 78 7.75 -11.95 -4.76
C TYR A 78 8.45 -10.96 -3.85
N GLN A 79 9.78 -10.95 -3.81
CA GLN A 79 10.55 -10.01 -2.99
C GLN A 79 10.28 -8.55 -3.41
N ILE A 80 10.23 -8.29 -4.71
CA ILE A 80 9.91 -6.95 -5.25
C ILE A 80 8.50 -6.54 -4.82
N VAL A 81 7.50 -7.40 -5.04
CA VAL A 81 6.11 -7.10 -4.68
C VAL A 81 5.94 -6.87 -3.18
N GLN A 82 6.62 -7.67 -2.35
CA GLN A 82 6.61 -7.51 -0.90
C GLN A 82 7.21 -6.17 -0.47
N ALA A 83 8.38 -5.82 -1.01
CA ALA A 83 9.05 -4.55 -0.71
C ALA A 83 8.19 -3.35 -1.14
N ASP A 84 7.62 -3.40 -2.34
CA ASP A 84 6.75 -2.35 -2.87
C ASP A 84 5.48 -2.19 -2.04
N LEU A 85 4.83 -3.30 -1.69
CA LEU A 85 3.63 -3.29 -0.85
C LEU A 85 3.93 -2.71 0.53
N PHE A 86 5.04 -3.14 1.15
CA PHE A 86 5.45 -2.65 2.46
C PHE A 86 5.71 -1.14 2.42
N ASN A 87 6.48 -0.67 1.44
CA ASN A 87 6.77 0.75 1.25
C ASN A 87 5.51 1.58 1.02
N ALA A 88 4.56 1.06 0.23
CA ALA A 88 3.27 1.71 -0.01
C ALA A 88 2.45 1.82 1.29
N ILE A 89 2.39 0.77 2.11
CA ILE A 89 1.67 0.77 3.39
C ILE A 89 2.30 1.74 4.40
N VAL A 90 3.63 1.77 4.50
CA VAL A 90 4.35 2.67 5.41
C VAL A 90 4.04 4.13 5.08
N LYS A 91 4.11 4.49 3.79
CA LYS A 91 3.88 5.85 3.29
C LYS A 91 2.39 6.22 3.19
N ALA A 92 1.49 5.25 3.30
CA ALA A 92 0.06 5.50 3.23
C ALA A 92 -0.38 6.41 4.39
N PRO A 93 -1.20 7.44 4.11
CA PRO A 93 -1.78 8.27 5.14
C PRO A 93 -2.74 7.45 6.02
N GLU A 94 -2.97 7.91 7.24
CA GLU A 94 -3.92 7.28 8.16
C GLU A 94 -5.33 7.26 7.53
N GLY A 95 -6.06 6.17 7.74
CA GLY A 95 -7.43 5.98 7.23
C GLY A 95 -7.49 5.64 5.75
N SER A 96 -6.37 5.74 5.01
CA SER A 96 -6.34 5.37 3.60
C SER A 96 -6.36 3.85 3.41
N SER A 97 -6.85 3.45 2.23
CA SER A 97 -6.88 2.05 1.81
C SER A 97 -6.02 1.83 0.58
N LEU A 98 -5.16 0.82 0.62
CA LEU A 98 -4.36 0.36 -0.51
C LEU A 98 -4.98 -0.92 -1.07
N ARG A 99 -5.40 -0.91 -2.34
CA ARG A 99 -5.92 -2.12 -3.00
C ARG A 99 -4.78 -2.97 -3.53
N LEU A 100 -4.84 -4.28 -3.26
CA LEU A 100 -3.98 -5.28 -3.86
C LEU A 100 -4.76 -5.96 -4.99
N GLY A 101 -4.79 -5.29 -6.15
CA GLY A 101 -5.56 -5.75 -7.32
C GLY A 101 -6.99 -6.18 -6.95
N ASN A 102 -7.35 -7.38 -7.39
CA ASN A 102 -8.64 -8.01 -7.10
C ASN A 102 -8.60 -8.99 -5.90
N LEU A 103 -7.48 -9.03 -5.17
CA LEU A 103 -7.29 -9.95 -4.04
C LEU A 103 -7.86 -9.38 -2.73
N GLY A 104 -7.70 -8.08 -2.52
CA GLY A 104 -8.19 -7.43 -1.30
C GLY A 104 -7.74 -5.99 -1.16
N LYS A 105 -7.93 -5.45 0.05
CA LYS A 105 -7.44 -4.13 0.42
C LYS A 105 -6.80 -4.12 1.80
N PHE A 106 -5.72 -3.37 1.93
CA PHE A 106 -5.12 -3.00 3.20
C PHE A 106 -5.70 -1.67 3.68
N THR A 107 -5.89 -1.51 4.98
CA THR A 107 -6.29 -0.25 5.62
C THR A 107 -5.37 0.02 6.79
N LYS A 108 -4.81 1.24 6.86
CA LYS A 108 -3.93 1.68 7.95
C LYS A 108 -4.73 2.54 8.93
N LYS A 109 -4.74 2.14 10.21
CA LYS A 109 -5.46 2.85 11.27
C LYS A 109 -4.51 3.18 12.41
N GLU A 110 -4.49 4.44 12.87
CA GLU A 110 -3.80 4.80 14.09
C GLU A 110 -4.57 4.23 15.29
N GLN A 111 -3.82 3.69 16.25
CA GLN A 111 -4.34 3.29 17.54
C GLN A 111 -3.45 3.85 18.63
N ARG A 112 -4.07 4.21 19.75
CA ARG A 112 -3.38 4.75 20.93
C ARG A 112 -3.54 3.75 22.06
N LEU A 113 -2.41 3.27 22.59
CA LEU A 113 -2.36 2.40 23.75
C LEU A 113 -1.89 3.22 24.95
N LYS A 114 -2.70 3.27 26.01
CA LYS A 114 -2.21 3.72 27.31
C LYS A 114 -1.55 2.53 27.99
N SER A 115 -0.29 2.67 28.39
CA SER A 115 0.39 1.62 29.15
C SER A 115 0.46 2.01 30.62
N ALA A 116 0.04 1.10 31.48
CA ALA A 116 0.22 1.23 32.93
C ALA A 116 1.67 0.92 33.36
N LEU A 117 2.46 0.25 32.51
CA LEU A 117 3.83 -0.19 32.81
C LEU A 117 4.85 0.93 32.67
N PHE A 118 4.60 1.88 31.76
CA PHE A 118 5.49 3.01 31.53
C PHE A 118 4.82 4.25 32.11
N LYS A 119 5.26 4.65 33.31
CA LYS A 119 4.90 5.95 33.88
C LYS A 119 5.90 6.99 33.41
N THR A 120 5.40 8.13 32.97
CA THR A 120 6.24 9.32 32.76
C THR A 120 6.83 9.78 34.10
N LYS A 121 7.92 10.55 34.07
CA LYS A 121 8.54 11.12 35.29
C LYS A 121 7.56 11.94 36.15
N SER A 122 6.48 12.43 35.54
CA SER A 122 5.39 13.18 36.15
C SER A 122 4.28 12.31 36.75
N GLY A 123 4.43 10.98 36.79
CA GLY A 123 3.45 10.03 37.36
C GLY A 123 2.31 9.63 36.41
N ASN A 124 2.17 10.28 35.25
CA ASN A 124 1.13 9.97 34.27
C ASN A 124 1.47 8.74 33.42
N GLN A 125 0.47 7.96 33.05
CA GLN A 125 0.61 6.82 32.13
C GLN A 125 1.09 7.27 30.75
N SER A 126 2.11 6.62 30.20
CA SER A 126 2.60 6.87 28.86
C SER A 126 1.58 6.38 27.82
N THR A 127 1.25 7.26 26.87
CA THR A 127 0.43 6.91 25.71
C THR A 127 1.34 6.63 24.52
N PHE A 128 1.21 5.43 23.96
CA PHE A 128 1.94 4.98 22.78
C PHE A 128 1.03 5.04 21.56
N VAL A 129 1.55 5.57 20.46
CA VAL A 129 0.86 5.57 19.17
C VAL A 129 1.42 4.42 18.33
N TYR A 130 0.55 3.56 17.83
CA TYR A 130 0.90 2.47 16.93
C TYR A 130 -0.05 2.42 15.74
N TYR A 131 0.42 1.87 14.62
CA TYR A 131 -0.39 1.72 13.43
C TYR A 131 -0.80 0.27 13.27
N ARG A 132 -2.10 0.03 13.21
CA ARG A 132 -2.67 -1.27 12.86
C ARG A 132 -2.92 -1.32 11.36
N ILE A 133 -2.37 -2.34 10.71
CA ILE A 133 -2.66 -2.66 9.31
C ILE A 133 -3.70 -3.78 9.28
N ASN A 134 -4.81 -3.54 8.61
CA ASN A 134 -5.87 -4.54 8.43
C ASN A 134 -5.98 -4.94 6.96
N PHE A 135 -5.96 -6.24 6.67
CA PHE A 135 -6.21 -6.75 5.33
C PHE A 135 -7.63 -7.31 5.24
N LYS A 136 -8.43 -6.78 4.30
CA LYS A 136 -9.75 -7.29 3.96
C LYS A 136 -9.68 -8.02 2.61
N PRO A 137 -9.73 -9.36 2.59
CA PRO A 137 -9.78 -10.11 1.34
C PRO A 137 -11.11 -9.87 0.62
N PHE A 138 -11.08 -9.84 -0.71
CA PHE A 138 -12.27 -9.77 -1.55
C PHE A 138 -12.87 -11.16 -1.78
N SER A 139 -14.11 -11.19 -2.28
CA SER A 139 -14.89 -12.42 -2.47
C SER A 139 -14.11 -13.48 -3.26
N LYS A 140 -13.48 -13.09 -4.38
CA LYS A 140 -12.72 -14.02 -5.24
C LYS A 140 -11.63 -14.77 -4.48
N LEU A 141 -10.84 -14.06 -3.67
CA LEU A 141 -9.78 -14.68 -2.86
C LEU A 141 -10.37 -15.57 -1.75
N LYS A 142 -11.46 -15.12 -1.09
CA LYS A 142 -12.14 -15.92 -0.07
C LYS A 142 -12.64 -17.24 -0.64
N THR A 143 -13.34 -17.20 -1.77
CA THR A 143 -13.87 -18.39 -2.44
C THR A 143 -12.76 -19.36 -2.82
N ALA A 144 -11.70 -18.87 -3.48
CA ALA A 144 -10.56 -19.71 -3.86
C ALA A 144 -9.87 -20.37 -2.63
N LEU A 145 -9.69 -19.63 -1.54
CA LEU A 145 -9.13 -20.19 -0.30
C LEU A 145 -10.07 -21.21 0.34
N SER A 146 -11.37 -20.95 0.37
CA SER A 146 -12.37 -21.87 0.90
C SER A 146 -12.39 -23.19 0.10
N GLU A 147 -12.40 -23.12 -1.22
CA GLU A 147 -12.33 -24.30 -2.10
C GLU A 147 -11.06 -25.11 -1.85
N GLN A 148 -9.91 -24.43 -1.71
CA GLN A 148 -8.64 -25.10 -1.44
C GLN A 148 -8.62 -25.79 -0.08
N ILE A 149 -9.18 -25.16 0.96
CA ILE A 149 -9.31 -25.75 2.30
C ILE A 149 -10.25 -26.96 2.26
N ILE A 150 -11.42 -26.83 1.63
CA ILE A 150 -12.38 -27.93 1.47
C ILE A 150 -11.71 -29.13 0.80
N LYS A 151 -10.96 -28.89 -0.29
CA LYS A 151 -10.22 -29.93 -1.00
C LYS A 151 -9.13 -30.58 -0.15
N GLN A 152 -8.35 -29.78 0.58
CA GLN A 152 -7.25 -30.27 1.40
C GLN A 152 -7.73 -31.14 2.57
N TYR A 153 -8.81 -30.72 3.23
CA TYR A 153 -9.34 -31.40 4.42
C TYR A 153 -10.52 -32.33 4.12
N ARG A 154 -10.91 -32.48 2.84
CA ARG A 154 -12.05 -33.28 2.38
C ARG A 154 -13.33 -33.00 3.16
N LEU A 155 -13.56 -31.73 3.46
CA LEU A 155 -14.75 -31.30 4.19
C LEU A 155 -15.97 -31.52 3.29
N LYS A 156 -17.00 -32.15 3.84
CA LYS A 156 -18.27 -32.41 3.16
C LYS A 156 -19.18 -31.20 3.27
#